data_AF-A0A535EX72-F1
#
_entry.id   AF-A0A535EX72-F1
#
_cell.length_a   1.000
_cell.length_b   1.000
_cell.length_c   1.000
_cell.angle_alpha   90.00
_cell.angle_beta   90.00
_cell.angle_gamma   90.00
#
_symmetry.space_group_name_H-M   'P 1'
#
loop_
_entity.id
_entity.type
_entity.pdbx_description
1 polymer ?
#
loop_
_entity_poly.entity_id
_entity_poly.type
_entity_poly.pdbx_seq_one_letter_code
_entity_poly.pdbx_strand_id
1 'polypeptide(L)'
;MTDVETLEAIRRVEETPLRELVNVTVEDVTVQMDSLLDPELDSSSFYHRWETQQWAVSDLDFGTDKVQWSNIPPPVQKTLRTTMILFFVGEQIVTDTLAPVLHAAPLEDERIFLATQIADEARHAVFFQRFFAEVMDH
;
A
#
# COMPACT_ATOMS: atom_id res chain seq x y z
N MET A 1 2.74 19.92 20.08
CA MET A 1 3.53 20.44 18.95
C MET A 1 4.47 19.34 18.53
N THR A 2 4.17 18.74 17.38
CA THR A 2 5.03 17.78 16.70
C THR A 2 6.34 18.49 16.36
N ASP A 3 7.48 17.88 16.70
CA ASP A 3 8.79 18.49 16.43
C ASP A 3 9.11 18.44 14.92
N VAL A 4 10.12 19.19 14.52
CA VAL A 4 10.50 19.37 13.11
C VAL A 4 10.94 18.05 12.48
N GLU A 5 11.65 17.18 13.21
CA GLU A 5 12.15 15.92 12.67
C GLU A 5 10.99 14.96 12.38
N THR A 6 9.99 14.93 13.27
CA THR A 6 8.76 14.16 13.07
C THR A 6 7.98 14.63 11.84
N LEU A 7 7.81 15.94 11.65
CA LEU A 7 7.13 16.50 10.47
C LEU A 7 7.88 16.17 9.18
N GLU A 8 9.21 16.21 9.19
CA GLU A 8 10.02 15.85 8.03
C GLU A 8 9.92 14.35 7.69
N ALA A 9 9.85 13.47 8.69
CA ALA A 9 9.66 12.04 8.48
C ALA A 9 8.31 11.73 7.83
N ILE A 10 7.22 12.32 8.34
CA ILE A 10 5.88 12.22 7.74
C ILE A 10 5.93 12.70 6.29
N ARG A 11 6.51 13.88 6.04
CA ARG A 11 6.62 14.44 4.68
C ARG A 11 7.40 13.52 3.74
N ARG A 12 8.48 12.89 4.21
CA ARG A 12 9.23 11.91 3.40
C ARG A 12 8.34 10.74 2.99
N VAL A 13 7.55 10.19 3.89
CA VAL A 13 6.66 9.07 3.54
C VAL A 13 5.56 9.49 2.57
N GLU A 14 4.96 10.66 2.77
CA GLU A 14 3.76 11.07 2.04
C GLU A 14 4.04 11.70 0.66
N GLU A 15 5.18 12.37 0.49
CA GLU A 15 5.47 13.13 -0.74
C GLU A 15 6.55 12.49 -1.62
N THR A 16 7.26 11.46 -1.16
CA THR A 16 8.33 10.84 -1.94
C THR A 16 7.75 10.13 -3.17
N PRO A 17 8.19 10.46 -4.40
CA PRO A 17 7.71 9.79 -5.58
C PRO A 17 8.13 8.32 -5.57
N LEU A 18 7.33 7.45 -6.20
CA LEU A 18 7.54 6.00 -6.23
C LEU A 18 9.00 5.57 -6.52
N ARG A 19 9.67 6.25 -7.45
CA ARG A 19 11.05 5.96 -7.86
C ARG A 19 12.10 6.23 -6.79
N GLU A 20 11.76 7.04 -5.79
CA GLU A 20 12.64 7.46 -4.71
C GLU A 20 12.29 6.80 -3.37
N LEU A 21 11.26 5.94 -3.32
CA LEU A 21 10.84 5.26 -2.09
C LEU A 21 11.94 4.40 -1.45
N VAL A 22 12.97 4.00 -2.22
CA VAL A 22 14.16 3.34 -1.68
C VAL A 22 14.91 4.18 -0.62
N ASN A 23 14.67 5.49 -0.60
CA ASN A 23 15.26 6.43 0.35
C ASN A 23 14.39 6.64 1.60
N VAL A 24 13.18 6.06 1.66
CA VAL A 24 12.29 6.12 2.82
C VAL A 24 12.66 4.98 3.77
N THR A 25 12.91 5.32 5.04
CA THR A 25 13.32 4.32 6.04
C THR A 25 12.10 3.69 6.74
N VAL A 26 12.32 2.53 7.37
CA VAL A 26 11.28 1.89 8.20
C VAL A 26 10.93 2.77 9.39
N GLU A 27 11.91 3.50 9.93
CA GLU A 27 11.73 4.50 10.98
C GLU A 27 10.81 5.63 10.51
N ASP A 28 11.02 6.17 9.30
CA ASP A 28 10.14 7.20 8.74
C ASP A 28 8.69 6.71 8.63
N VAL A 29 8.50 5.46 8.14
CA VAL A 29 7.18 4.83 8.03
C VAL A 29 6.54 4.65 9.41
N THR A 30 7.31 4.24 10.42
CA THR A 30 6.81 4.05 11.78
C THR A 30 6.33 5.38 12.38
N VAL A 31 7.13 6.45 12.21
CA VAL A 31 6.76 7.79 12.65
C VAL A 31 5.49 8.28 11.96
N GLN A 32 5.36 8.03 10.66
CA GLN A 32 4.16 8.39 9.91
C GLN A 32 2.94 7.57 10.35
N MET A 33 3.10 6.28 10.65
CA MET A 33 2.01 5.47 11.19
C MET A 33 1.52 5.98 12.54
N ASP A 34 2.44 6.36 13.43
CA ASP A 34 2.08 6.92 14.74
C ASP A 34 1.31 8.24 14.61
N SER A 35 1.62 9.07 13.60
CA SER A 35 0.87 10.31 13.37
C SER A 35 -0.58 10.07 12.95
N LEU A 36 -0.92 8.88 12.46
CA LEU A 36 -2.31 8.52 12.10
C LEU A 36 -3.17 8.16 13.29
N LEU A 37 -2.58 8.08 14.49
CA LEU A 37 -3.30 7.89 15.74
C LEU A 37 -3.76 9.23 16.35
N ASP A 38 -3.48 10.35 15.69
CA ASP A 38 -3.93 11.67 16.16
C ASP A 38 -5.47 11.72 16.19
N PRO A 39 -6.08 11.98 17.37
CA PRO A 39 -7.52 12.03 17.51
C PRO A 39 -8.20 13.17 16.75
N GLU A 40 -7.45 14.14 16.23
CA GLU A 40 -7.97 15.20 15.36
C GLU A 40 -8.19 14.72 13.91
N LEU A 41 -7.66 13.55 13.52
CA LEU A 41 -7.91 12.97 12.21
C LEU A 41 -9.28 12.31 12.13
N ASP A 42 -9.99 12.62 11.04
CA ASP A 42 -11.32 12.08 10.73
C ASP A 42 -11.37 11.43 9.33
N SER A 43 -12.50 10.82 8.99
CA SER A 43 -12.72 10.18 7.68
C SER A 43 -12.47 11.13 6.51
N SER A 44 -12.80 12.42 6.65
CA SER A 44 -12.57 13.41 5.60
C SER A 44 -11.08 13.66 5.37
N SER A 45 -10.30 13.75 6.46
CA SER A 45 -8.85 13.93 6.39
C SER A 45 -8.17 12.73 5.71
N PHE A 46 -8.62 11.50 5.99
CA PHE A 46 -8.09 10.30 5.36
C PHE A 46 -8.48 10.20 3.88
N TYR A 47 -9.70 10.61 3.51
CA TYR A 47 -10.10 10.71 2.12
C TYR A 47 -9.18 11.67 1.33
N HIS A 48 -8.92 12.88 1.85
CA HIS A 48 -8.03 13.82 1.18
C HIS A 48 -6.60 13.30 1.06
N ARG A 49 -6.12 12.53 2.04
CA ARG A 49 -4.81 11.88 1.94
C ARG A 49 -4.79 10.79 0.86
N TRP A 50 -5.87 10.02 0.72
CA TRP A 50 -5.99 9.04 -0.36
C TRP A 50 -5.88 9.71 -1.74
N GLU A 51 -6.46 10.90 -1.94
CA GLU A 51 -6.40 11.62 -3.22
C GLU A 51 -4.97 11.94 -3.68
N THR A 52 -4.02 12.11 -2.75
CA THR A 52 -2.63 12.47 -3.06
C THR A 52 -1.70 11.27 -3.20
N GLN A 53 -2.13 10.06 -2.80
CA GLN A 53 -1.31 8.84 -2.75
C GLN A 53 -1.67 7.82 -3.84
N GLN A 54 -2.21 8.30 -4.95
CA GLN A 54 -2.65 7.45 -6.07
C GLN A 54 -1.49 6.98 -6.95
N TRP A 55 -1.58 5.73 -7.40
CA TRP A 55 -0.71 5.15 -8.41
C TRP A 55 -1.51 4.20 -9.30
N ALA A 56 -1.11 4.12 -10.57
CA ALA A 56 -1.71 3.21 -11.53
C ALA A 56 -0.84 1.96 -11.65
N VAL A 57 -1.45 0.78 -11.43
CA VAL A 57 -0.71 -0.48 -11.59
C VAL A 57 -0.10 -0.56 -12.97
N SER A 58 -0.84 -0.20 -14.03
CA SER A 58 -0.43 -0.21 -15.44
C SER A 58 0.87 0.54 -15.73
N ASP A 59 1.21 1.54 -14.92
CA ASP A 59 2.36 2.41 -15.15
C ASP A 59 3.66 1.83 -14.57
N LEU A 60 3.56 0.72 -13.84
CA LEU A 60 4.71 -0.01 -13.29
C LEU A 60 5.39 -0.84 -14.38
N ASP A 61 6.69 -0.60 -14.55
CA ASP A 61 7.59 -1.37 -15.40
C ASP A 61 8.32 -2.44 -14.57
N PHE A 62 8.00 -3.71 -14.81
CA PHE A 62 8.62 -4.87 -14.14
C PHE A 62 9.79 -5.49 -14.92
N GLY A 63 10.29 -4.82 -15.97
CA GLY A 63 11.36 -5.36 -16.81
C GLY A 63 12.63 -5.69 -16.02
N THR A 64 12.99 -4.84 -15.05
CA THR A 64 14.14 -5.07 -14.17
C THR A 64 13.88 -6.22 -13.18
N ASP A 65 12.71 -6.25 -12.56
CA ASP A 65 12.29 -7.29 -11.61
C ASP A 65 12.35 -8.69 -12.22
N LYS A 66 11.92 -8.83 -13.49
CA LYS A 66 12.00 -10.10 -14.23
C LYS A 66 13.43 -10.64 -14.35
N VAL A 67 14.37 -9.76 -14.69
CA VAL A 67 15.79 -10.12 -14.80
C VAL A 67 16.35 -10.46 -13.42
N GLN A 68 16.05 -9.67 -12.41
CA GLN A 68 16.54 -9.89 -11.05
C GLN A 68 15.98 -11.19 -10.45
N TRP A 69 14.68 -11.45 -10.61
CA TRP A 69 14.02 -12.67 -10.14
C TRP A 69 14.71 -13.92 -10.64
N SER A 70 15.05 -13.96 -11.93
CA SER A 70 15.74 -15.09 -12.57
C SER A 70 17.13 -15.38 -11.97
N ASN A 71 17.76 -14.39 -11.33
CA ASN A 71 19.07 -14.52 -10.70
C ASN A 71 18.98 -14.88 -9.20
N ILE A 72 17.78 -14.88 -8.60
CA ILE A 72 17.59 -15.26 -7.20
C ILE A 72 17.67 -16.79 -7.06
N PRO A 73 18.41 -17.34 -6.07
CA PRO A 73 18.47 -18.78 -5.84
C PRO A 73 17.09 -19.41 -5.61
N PRO A 74 16.80 -20.61 -6.15
CA PRO A 74 15.46 -21.23 -6.05
C PRO A 74 14.87 -21.33 -4.63
N PRO A 75 15.65 -21.64 -3.57
CA PRO A 75 15.10 -21.64 -2.20
C PRO A 75 14.58 -20.26 -1.77
N VAL A 76 15.28 -19.19 -2.18
CA VAL A 76 14.89 -17.80 -1.86
C VAL A 76 13.67 -17.38 -2.69
N GLN A 77 13.63 -17.72 -3.98
CA GLN A 77 12.43 -17.50 -4.82
C GLN A 77 11.20 -18.18 -4.21
N LYS A 78 11.32 -19.41 -3.70
CA LYS A 78 10.21 -20.12 -3.07
C LYS A 78 9.68 -19.38 -1.84
N THR A 79 10.57 -18.88 -0.99
CA THR A 79 10.20 -18.10 0.19
C THR A 79 9.51 -16.79 -0.22
N LEU A 80 10.12 -16.01 -1.13
CA LEU A 80 9.54 -14.76 -1.61
C LEU A 80 8.18 -14.96 -2.28
N ARG A 81 8.05 -15.99 -3.13
CA ARG A 81 6.78 -16.36 -3.77
C ARG A 81 5.71 -16.67 -2.74
N THR A 82 6.04 -17.47 -1.73
CA THR A 82 5.09 -17.78 -0.64
C THR A 82 4.66 -16.52 0.09
N THR A 83 5.61 -15.65 0.45
CA THR A 83 5.31 -14.39 1.12
C THR A 83 4.40 -13.49 0.28
N MET A 84 4.70 -13.31 -1.01
CA MET A 84 3.88 -12.47 -1.89
C MET A 84 2.49 -13.06 -2.14
N ILE A 85 2.35 -14.39 -2.22
CA ILE A 85 1.03 -15.05 -2.29
C ILE A 85 0.22 -14.78 -1.02
N LEU A 86 0.85 -14.81 0.16
CA LEU A 86 0.17 -14.51 1.42
C LEU A 86 -0.33 -13.07 1.46
N PHE A 87 0.48 -12.10 0.98
CA PHE A 87 0.01 -10.72 0.82
C PHE A 87 -1.16 -10.62 -0.15
N PHE A 88 -1.04 -11.19 -1.36
CA PHE A 88 -2.11 -11.20 -2.35
C PHE A 88 -3.46 -11.72 -1.80
N VAL A 89 -3.44 -12.86 -1.11
CA VAL A 89 -4.64 -13.41 -0.47
C VAL A 89 -5.12 -12.49 0.65
N GLY A 90 -4.20 -11.90 1.40
CA GLY A 90 -4.49 -10.86 2.38
C GLY A 90 -5.28 -9.70 1.76
N GLU A 91 -4.81 -9.11 0.67
CA GLU A 91 -5.49 -7.98 -0.01
C GLU A 91 -6.93 -8.33 -0.42
N GLN A 92 -7.13 -9.54 -0.96
CA GLN A 92 -8.47 -10.02 -1.33
C GLN A 92 -9.38 -10.16 -0.10
N ILE A 93 -8.85 -10.71 1.00
CA ILE A 93 -9.60 -10.88 2.24
C ILE A 93 -9.93 -9.52 2.87
N VAL A 94 -9.00 -8.55 2.87
CA VAL A 94 -9.29 -7.20 3.38
C VAL A 94 -10.38 -6.54 2.54
N THR A 95 -10.31 -6.64 1.21
CA THR A 95 -11.36 -6.16 0.30
C THR A 95 -12.73 -6.76 0.66
N ASP A 96 -12.80 -8.09 0.82
CA ASP A 96 -14.04 -8.80 1.15
C ASP A 96 -14.57 -8.46 2.55
N THR A 97 -13.69 -8.27 3.52
CA THR A 97 -14.05 -8.03 4.92
C THR A 97 -14.36 -6.57 5.23
N LEU A 98 -13.82 -5.61 4.45
CA LEU A 98 -14.20 -4.20 4.54
C LEU A 98 -15.56 -3.92 3.92
N ALA A 99 -15.98 -4.67 2.90
CA ALA A 99 -17.28 -4.48 2.25
C ALA A 99 -18.48 -4.46 3.23
N PRO A 100 -18.65 -5.41 4.18
CA PRO A 100 -19.71 -5.33 5.17
C PRO A 100 -19.52 -4.18 6.18
N VAL A 101 -18.28 -3.76 6.47
CA VAL A 101 -18.00 -2.61 7.35
C VAL A 101 -18.46 -1.31 6.68
N LEU A 102 -18.13 -1.11 5.41
CA LEU A 102 -18.63 0.01 4.60
C LEU A 102 -20.16 0.04 4.61
N HIS A 103 -20.81 -1.11 4.39
CA HIS A 103 -22.27 -1.17 4.36
C HIS A 103 -22.91 -0.78 5.70
N ALA A 104 -22.27 -1.15 6.81
CA ALA A 104 -22.76 -0.90 8.16
C ALA A 104 -22.37 0.48 8.72
N ALA A 105 -21.48 1.23 8.07
CA ALA A 105 -20.96 2.48 8.58
C ALA A 105 -22.09 3.52 8.81
N PRO A 106 -22.19 4.12 10.02
CA PRO A 106 -23.29 5.00 10.38
C PRO A 106 -23.24 6.36 9.68
N LEU A 107 -22.04 6.87 9.36
CA LEU A 107 -21.86 8.20 8.77
C LEU A 107 -21.47 8.11 7.29
N GLU A 108 -21.80 9.17 6.53
CA GLU A 108 -21.59 9.19 5.08
C GLU A 108 -20.12 9.37 4.71
N ASP A 109 -19.39 10.22 5.45
CA ASP A 109 -17.95 10.44 5.29
C ASP A 109 -17.13 9.19 5.58
N GLU A 110 -17.52 8.39 6.58
CA GLU A 110 -16.94 7.06 6.83
C GLU A 110 -17.12 6.13 5.63
N ARG A 111 -18.31 6.10 5.01
CA ARG A 111 -18.57 5.27 3.81
C ARG A 111 -17.73 5.71 2.63
N ILE A 112 -17.60 7.03 2.44
CA ILE A 112 -16.75 7.61 1.38
C ILE A 112 -15.31 7.17 1.58
N PHE A 113 -14.76 7.30 2.79
CA PHE A 113 -13.40 6.86 3.09
C PHE A 113 -13.23 5.34 2.95
N LEU A 114 -14.13 4.53 3.51
CA LEU A 114 -14.05 3.07 3.42
C LEU A 114 -14.12 2.58 1.96
N ALA A 115 -14.82 3.29 1.08
CA ALA A 115 -14.85 2.96 -0.34
C ALA A 115 -13.46 3.12 -0.98
N THR A 116 -12.68 4.13 -0.55
CA THR A 116 -11.31 4.31 -1.05
C THR A 116 -10.39 3.21 -0.57
N GLN A 117 -10.57 2.73 0.67
CA GLN A 117 -9.79 1.60 1.19
C GLN A 117 -10.06 0.32 0.40
N ILE A 118 -11.32 0.00 0.12
CA ILE A 118 -11.67 -1.16 -0.74
C ILE A 118 -11.04 -1.04 -2.13
N ALA A 119 -11.05 0.17 -2.72
CA ALA A 119 -10.42 0.41 -4.01
C ALA A 119 -8.89 0.17 -3.97
N ASP A 120 -8.23 0.61 -2.89
CA ASP A 120 -6.80 0.43 -2.69
C ASP A 120 -6.41 -1.04 -2.54
N GLU A 121 -7.14 -1.82 -1.75
CA GLU A 121 -6.85 -3.25 -1.57
C GLU A 121 -7.12 -4.05 -2.85
N ALA A 122 -8.18 -3.72 -3.58
CA ALA A 122 -8.43 -4.31 -4.89
C ALA A 122 -7.29 -3.99 -5.88
N ARG A 123 -6.76 -2.76 -5.85
CA ARG A 123 -5.61 -2.35 -6.67
C ARG A 123 -4.33 -3.10 -6.26
N HIS A 124 -4.10 -3.34 -4.96
CA HIS A 124 -2.98 -4.17 -4.48
C HIS A 124 -3.08 -5.61 -5.01
N ALA A 125 -4.29 -6.19 -5.00
CA ALA A 125 -4.52 -7.51 -5.59
C ALA A 125 -4.21 -7.54 -7.10
N VAL A 126 -4.60 -6.52 -7.86
CA VAL A 126 -4.27 -6.39 -9.30
C VAL A 126 -2.75 -6.26 -9.52
N PHE A 127 -2.05 -5.54 -8.65
CA PHE A 127 -0.59 -5.47 -8.68
C PHE A 127 0.06 -6.85 -8.55
N PHE A 128 -0.31 -7.63 -7.53
CA PHE A 128 0.25 -8.96 -7.34
C PHE A 128 -0.06 -9.89 -8.52
N GLN A 129 -1.28 -9.85 -9.06
CA GLN A 129 -1.65 -10.63 -10.25
C GLN A 129 -0.74 -10.34 -11.44
N ARG A 130 -0.50 -9.04 -11.73
CA ARG A 130 0.43 -8.64 -12.80
C ARG A 130 1.87 -9.04 -12.50
N PHE A 131 2.33 -8.84 -11.28
CA PHE A 131 3.69 -9.21 -10.89
C PHE A 131 3.91 -10.72 -11.04
N PHE A 132 2.96 -11.55 -10.62
CA PHE A 132 3.04 -13.01 -10.81
C PHE A 132 3.13 -13.39 -12.29
N ALA A 133 2.26 -12.83 -13.12
CA ALA A 133 2.21 -13.13 -14.55
C ALA A 133 3.46 -12.65 -15.32
N GLU A 134 3.99 -11.47 -14.99
CA GLU A 134 5.06 -10.83 -15.76
C GLU A 134 6.47 -11.23 -15.27
N VAL A 135 6.62 -11.49 -13.96
CA VAL A 135 7.90 -11.73 -13.29
C VAL A 135 8.08 -13.20 -12.89
N MET A 136 7.05 -13.84 -12.34
CA MET A 136 7.19 -15.14 -11.69
C MET A 136 6.76 -16.36 -12.51
N ASP A 137 5.94 -16.16 -13.56
CA ASP A 137 5.44 -17.24 -14.43
C ASP A 137 6.46 -17.59 -15.53
N HIS A 138 7.55 -18.21 -15.10
CA HIS A 138 8.48 -19.04 -15.88
C HIS A 138 8.94 -20.25 -15.05
#